data_AF-A0A942FQ62-F1
#
_entry.id   AF-A0A942FQ62-F1
#
_cell.length_a   1.000
_cell.length_b   1.000
_cell.length_c   1.000
_cell.angle_alpha   90.00
_cell.angle_beta   90.00
_cell.angle_gamma   90.00
#
_symmetry.space_group_name_H-M   'P 1'
#
loop_
_entity.id
_entity.type
_entity.pdbx_description
1 polymer ?
#
loop_
_entity_poly.entity_id
_entity_poly.type
_entity_poly.pdbx_seq_one_letter_code
_entity_poly.pdbx_strand_id
1 'polypeptide(L)'
;MKVYGVFPTFDLGELNNDRVKASVSIVSDIVVGCLRAGGDVFHYVVDWRDPGKAAWQGWTEGLAEPHVVPLDDPDKLTRLVRDSVDPFSGRSATVIRSIATCRAATFGFDGQAFLCLRHEDEPPISPDTDLVVVEDRPGLLTESDYFDGWLGQH
;
A
#
# COMPACT_ATOMS: atom_id res chain seq x y z
N MET A 1 -5.62 -11.34 12.59
CA MET A 1 -4.77 -10.55 11.68
C MET A 1 -3.70 -9.85 12.48
N LYS A 2 -2.57 -9.53 11.86
CA LYS A 2 -1.49 -8.70 12.42
C LYS A 2 -1.31 -7.49 11.51
N VAL A 3 -1.00 -6.32 12.07
CA VAL A 3 -0.77 -5.13 11.27
C VAL A 3 0.62 -4.60 11.49
N TYR A 4 1.30 -4.31 10.40
CA TYR A 4 2.63 -3.72 10.39
C TYR A 4 2.61 -2.41 9.63
N GLY A 5 3.29 -1.40 10.16
CA GLY A 5 3.67 -0.22 9.39
C GLY A 5 5.08 -0.39 8.83
N VAL A 6 5.27 0.02 7.58
CA VAL A 6 6.55 0.03 6.87
C VAL A 6 6.84 1.48 6.52
N PHE A 7 7.89 2.05 7.13
CA PHE A 7 8.16 3.48 7.10
C PHE A 7 9.57 3.77 6.59
N PRO A 8 9.74 4.76 5.70
CA PRO A 8 11.04 5.39 5.50
C PRO A 8 11.57 5.96 6.83
N THR A 9 12.88 5.89 7.06
CA THR A 9 13.54 6.45 8.25
C THR A 9 13.87 7.94 8.12
N PHE A 10 13.49 8.55 7.00
CA PHE A 10 13.81 9.92 6.64
C PHE A 10 12.66 10.53 5.83
N ASP A 11 12.60 11.87 5.81
CA ASP A 11 11.63 12.61 5.01
C ASP A 11 11.93 12.48 3.51
N LEU A 12 10.93 12.13 2.71
CA LEU A 12 11.05 11.92 1.28
C LEU A 12 11.01 13.21 0.44
N GLY A 13 10.88 14.39 1.05
CA GLY A 13 10.57 15.68 0.41
C GLY A 13 11.46 16.18 -0.75
N GLU A 14 12.48 15.43 -1.19
CA GLU A 14 13.34 15.79 -2.31
C GLU A 14 13.28 14.76 -3.47
N LEU A 15 12.69 15.19 -4.60
CA LEU A 15 12.40 14.44 -5.83
C LEU A 15 13.57 13.68 -6.50
N ASN A 16 14.83 14.04 -6.20
CA ASN A 16 16.00 13.55 -6.95
C ASN A 16 17.04 12.82 -6.08
N ASN A 17 16.62 12.29 -4.93
CA ASN A 17 17.51 11.58 -4.04
C ASN A 17 17.52 10.07 -4.34
N ASP A 18 18.68 9.50 -4.67
CA ASP A 18 18.82 8.06 -4.87
C ASP A 18 18.42 7.26 -3.61
N ARG A 19 18.53 7.89 -2.44
CA ARG A 19 18.02 7.35 -1.17
C ARG A 19 16.50 7.19 -1.18
N VAL A 20 15.76 8.14 -1.74
CA VAL A 20 14.29 8.06 -1.88
C VAL A 20 13.93 6.90 -2.81
N LYS A 21 14.58 6.79 -3.98
CA LYS A 21 14.34 5.68 -4.90
C LYS A 21 14.62 4.32 -4.27
N ALA A 22 15.71 4.21 -3.50
CA ALA A 22 16.06 3.00 -2.78
C ALA A 22 15.00 2.65 -1.71
N SER A 23 14.58 3.63 -0.92
CA SER A 23 13.52 3.46 0.09
C SER A 23 12.20 3.01 -0.55
N VAL A 24 11.73 3.70 -1.59
CA VAL A 24 10.52 3.33 -2.35
C VAL A 24 10.62 1.90 -2.87
N SER A 25 11.78 1.50 -3.41
CA SER A 25 12.00 0.12 -3.87
C SER A 25 11.87 -0.87 -2.72
N ILE A 26 12.53 -0.64 -1.60
CA ILE A 26 12.50 -1.54 -0.44
C ILE A 26 11.08 -1.68 0.12
N VAL A 27 10.38 -0.57 0.34
CA VAL A 27 8.99 -0.60 0.84
C VAL A 27 8.10 -1.36 -0.16
N SER A 28 8.24 -1.08 -1.46
CA SER A 28 7.46 -1.77 -2.50
C SER A 28 7.71 -3.29 -2.50
N ASP A 29 8.98 -3.70 -2.42
CA ASP A 29 9.38 -5.10 -2.43
C ASP A 29 8.86 -5.85 -1.19
N ILE A 30 8.91 -5.22 -0.01
CA ILE A 30 8.32 -5.76 1.23
C ILE A 30 6.81 -5.97 1.04
N VAL A 31 6.10 -4.96 0.53
CA VAL A 31 4.64 -5.01 0.34
C VAL A 31 4.25 -6.10 -0.66
N VAL A 32 4.89 -6.13 -1.83
CA VAL A 32 4.62 -7.15 -2.87
C VAL A 32 4.93 -8.54 -2.34
N GLY A 33 6.07 -8.72 -1.66
CA GLY A 33 6.45 -9.99 -1.04
C GLY A 33 5.41 -10.49 -0.05
N CYS A 34 4.92 -9.61 0.82
CA CYS A 34 3.87 -9.94 1.79
C CYS A 34 2.54 -10.27 1.11
N LEU A 35 2.08 -9.44 0.17
CA LEU A 35 0.81 -9.66 -0.53
C LEU A 35 0.79 -10.99 -1.31
N ARG A 36 1.94 -11.43 -1.81
CA ARG A 36 2.10 -12.66 -2.61
C ARG A 36 2.58 -13.86 -1.79
N ALA A 37 2.74 -13.73 -0.48
CA ALA A 37 3.25 -14.81 0.36
C ALA A 37 2.30 -16.03 0.28
N GLY A 38 2.77 -17.17 -0.26
CA GLY A 38 1.91 -18.33 -0.54
C GLY A 38 1.55 -18.52 -2.02
N GLY A 39 2.08 -17.66 -2.91
CA GLY A 39 1.99 -17.84 -4.37
C GLY A 39 0.72 -17.25 -4.99
N ASP A 40 -0.05 -16.47 -4.24
CA ASP A 40 -1.29 -15.88 -4.74
C ASP A 40 -1.02 -14.83 -5.81
N VAL A 41 -1.85 -14.85 -6.85
CA VAL A 41 -1.84 -13.87 -7.95
C VAL A 41 -3.19 -13.14 -8.08
N PHE A 42 -4.13 -13.43 -7.18
CA PHE A 42 -5.48 -12.87 -7.21
C PHE A 42 -5.62 -11.71 -6.23
N HIS A 43 -5.24 -10.53 -6.70
CA HIS A 43 -5.41 -9.29 -5.96
C HIS A 43 -6.44 -8.39 -6.62
N TYR A 44 -7.04 -7.50 -5.84
CA TYR A 44 -7.89 -6.43 -6.36
C TYR A 44 -7.65 -5.16 -5.56
N VAL A 45 -7.97 -4.03 -6.18
CA VAL A 45 -8.12 -2.73 -5.51
C VAL A 45 -9.57 -2.31 -5.61
N VAL A 46 -10.09 -1.71 -4.54
CA VAL A 46 -11.30 -0.89 -4.61
C VAL A 46 -10.83 0.54 -4.84
N ASP A 47 -10.89 0.96 -6.10
CA ASP A 47 -10.50 2.29 -6.54
C ASP A 47 -11.72 3.21 -6.47
N TRP A 48 -11.65 4.24 -5.62
CA TRP A 48 -12.68 5.27 -5.55
C TRP A 48 -12.33 6.38 -6.55
N ARG A 49 -13.23 6.68 -7.48
CA ARG A 49 -12.98 7.71 -8.50
C ARG A 49 -14.22 8.54 -8.78
N ASP A 50 -14.00 9.82 -9.06
CA ASP A 50 -15.05 10.70 -9.53
C ASP A 50 -15.49 10.30 -10.97
N PRO A 51 -16.75 10.54 -11.34
CA PRO A 51 -17.25 10.23 -12.69
C PRO A 51 -16.38 10.85 -13.79
N GLY A 52 -15.93 10.02 -14.74
CA GLY A 52 -15.13 10.44 -15.89
C GLY A 52 -13.63 10.66 -15.60
N LYS A 53 -13.16 10.43 -14.36
CA LYS A 53 -11.73 10.45 -14.03
C LYS A 53 -11.06 9.11 -14.30
N ALA A 54 -9.74 9.17 -14.49
CA ALA A 54 -8.93 7.96 -14.62
C ALA A 54 -8.76 7.28 -13.25
N ALA A 55 -8.40 6.00 -13.29
CA ALA A 55 -8.17 5.22 -12.08
C ALA A 55 -6.97 5.74 -11.27
N TRP A 56 -6.99 5.48 -9.96
CA TRP A 56 -5.89 5.72 -9.02
C TRP A 56 -5.52 7.20 -8.89
N GLN A 57 -6.48 8.09 -9.10
CA GLN A 57 -6.34 9.53 -8.89
C GLN A 57 -7.02 9.92 -7.58
N GLY A 58 -6.62 11.07 -7.03
CA GLY A 58 -7.37 11.68 -5.93
C GLY A 58 -8.86 11.82 -6.29
N TRP A 59 -9.73 11.63 -5.32
CA TRP A 59 -11.17 11.58 -5.47
C TRP A 59 -11.87 12.54 -4.50
N THR A 60 -13.12 12.87 -4.81
CA THR A 60 -13.94 13.79 -4.01
C THR A 60 -14.95 13.00 -3.19
N GLU A 61 -14.93 13.17 -1.87
CA GLU A 61 -15.88 12.51 -0.96
C GLU A 61 -17.33 12.86 -1.32
N GLY A 62 -18.21 11.86 -1.30
CA GLY A 62 -19.63 12.00 -1.65
C GLY A 62 -19.92 12.08 -3.15
N LEU A 63 -18.89 12.21 -4.00
CA LEU A 63 -19.01 12.13 -5.46
C LEU A 63 -18.43 10.83 -6.03
N ALA A 64 -17.34 10.35 -5.43
CA ALA A 64 -16.61 9.18 -5.92
C ALA A 64 -17.46 7.90 -5.85
N GLU A 65 -17.34 7.08 -6.88
CA GLU A 65 -17.96 5.76 -6.96
C GLU A 65 -16.90 4.66 -6.82
N PRO A 66 -17.22 3.53 -6.17
CA PRO A 66 -16.28 2.43 -6.01
C PRO A 66 -16.15 1.61 -7.30
N HIS A 67 -14.92 1.33 -7.70
CA HIS A 67 -14.60 0.43 -8.81
C HIS A 67 -13.66 -0.67 -8.37
N VAL A 68 -14.09 -1.92 -8.53
CA VAL A 68 -13.22 -3.08 -8.29
C VAL A 68 -12.35 -3.30 -9.52
N VAL A 69 -11.03 -3.20 -9.35
CA VAL A 69 -10.05 -3.44 -10.41
C VAL A 69 -9.24 -4.69 -10.07
N PRO A 70 -9.36 -5.77 -10.88
CA PRO A 70 -8.50 -6.94 -10.74
C PRO A 70 -7.04 -6.61 -11.02
N LEU A 71 -6.14 -7.22 -10.25
CA LEU A 71 -4.70 -7.20 -10.38
C LEU A 71 -4.21 -8.65 -10.60
N ASP A 72 -4.66 -9.24 -11.69
CA ASP A 72 -4.38 -10.61 -12.16
C ASP A 72 -3.00 -10.77 -12.81
N ASP A 73 -2.35 -9.65 -13.12
CA ASP A 73 -0.98 -9.57 -13.62
C ASP A 73 0.00 -9.16 -12.49
N PRO A 74 1.00 -10.00 -12.16
CA PRO A 74 2.02 -9.67 -11.16
C PRO A 74 2.76 -8.35 -11.42
N ASP A 75 2.95 -7.97 -12.70
CA ASP A 75 3.62 -6.72 -13.06
C ASP A 75 2.72 -5.52 -12.77
N LYS A 76 1.40 -5.68 -12.94
CA LYS A 76 0.40 -4.66 -12.62
C LYS A 76 0.31 -4.41 -11.11
N LEU A 77 0.33 -5.48 -10.30
CA LEU A 77 0.42 -5.35 -8.84
C LEU A 77 1.69 -4.60 -8.44
N THR A 78 2.84 -5.05 -8.94
CA THR A 78 4.15 -4.47 -8.59
C THR A 78 4.23 -2.99 -8.99
N ARG A 79 3.76 -2.64 -10.19
CA ARG A 79 3.70 -1.24 -10.64
C ARG A 79 2.78 -0.42 -9.75
N LEU A 80 1.58 -0.90 -9.45
CA LEU A 80 0.62 -0.12 -8.64
C LEU A 80 1.11 0.07 -7.20
N VAL A 81 1.72 -0.95 -6.59
CA VAL A 81 2.35 -0.81 -5.26
C VAL A 81 3.44 0.25 -5.32
N ARG A 82 4.32 0.21 -6.32
CA ARG A 82 5.39 1.19 -6.48
C ARG A 82 4.85 2.60 -6.67
N ASP A 83 3.84 2.77 -7.53
CA ASP A 83 3.18 4.05 -7.73
C ASP A 83 2.59 4.55 -6.40
N SER A 84 1.96 3.68 -5.61
CA SER A 84 1.31 4.04 -4.34
C SER A 84 2.29 4.40 -3.22
N VAL A 85 3.50 3.84 -3.26
CA VAL A 85 4.59 4.14 -2.30
C VAL A 85 5.39 5.37 -2.75
N ASP A 86 5.46 5.66 -4.04
CA ASP A 86 6.17 6.84 -4.53
C ASP A 86 5.31 8.10 -4.32
N PRO A 87 5.68 9.00 -3.39
CA PRO A 87 4.90 10.21 -3.12
C PRO A 87 4.80 11.15 -4.33
N PHE A 88 5.63 10.97 -5.35
CA PHE A 88 5.69 11.80 -6.54
C PHE A 88 4.98 11.21 -7.76
N SER A 89 4.43 10.00 -7.66
CA SER A 89 3.76 9.33 -8.79
C SER A 89 2.47 10.03 -9.22
N GLY A 90 1.83 10.74 -8.30
CA GLY A 90 0.48 11.27 -8.46
C GLY A 90 -0.59 10.19 -8.63
N ARG A 91 -0.26 8.93 -8.29
CA ARG A 91 -1.14 7.76 -8.41
C ARG A 91 -1.02 6.86 -7.20
N SER A 92 -2.13 6.51 -6.58
CA SER A 92 -2.09 5.60 -5.43
C SER A 92 -3.34 4.75 -5.35
N ALA A 93 -3.16 3.50 -4.94
CA ALA A 93 -4.26 2.62 -4.60
C ALA A 93 -4.81 2.97 -3.21
N THR A 94 -6.13 2.95 -3.04
CA THR A 94 -6.74 3.16 -1.72
C THR A 94 -6.48 1.96 -0.80
N VAL A 95 -6.74 0.74 -1.30
CA VAL A 95 -6.38 -0.50 -0.61
C VAL A 95 -6.22 -1.63 -1.62
N ILE A 96 -5.12 -2.37 -1.55
CA ILE A 96 -4.91 -3.59 -2.33
C ILE A 96 -5.19 -4.79 -1.43
N ARG A 97 -6.05 -5.71 -1.87
CA ARG A 97 -6.46 -6.90 -1.12
C ARG A 97 -6.20 -8.18 -1.91
N SER A 98 -5.68 -9.20 -1.24
CA SER A 98 -5.66 -10.58 -1.76
C SER A 98 -7.03 -11.23 -1.51
N ILE A 99 -7.64 -11.77 -2.57
CA ILE A 99 -8.91 -12.51 -2.46
C ILE A 99 -8.69 -13.84 -1.74
N ALA A 100 -7.53 -14.46 -1.95
CA ALA A 100 -7.26 -15.82 -1.50
C ALA A 100 -6.87 -15.90 -0.02
N THR A 101 -6.18 -14.86 0.50
CA THR A 101 -5.48 -14.96 1.79
C THR A 101 -5.79 -13.84 2.77
N CYS A 102 -6.80 -13.03 2.49
CA CYS A 102 -7.22 -11.92 3.36
C CYS A 102 -6.12 -10.91 3.70
N ARG A 103 -5.03 -10.87 2.93
CA ARG A 103 -3.97 -9.87 3.11
C ARG A 103 -4.37 -8.56 2.49
N ALA A 104 -3.96 -7.45 3.09
CA ALA A 104 -4.21 -6.13 2.54
C ALA A 104 -3.03 -5.20 2.72
N ALA A 105 -2.90 -4.25 1.81
CA ALA A 105 -1.98 -3.13 1.90
C ALA A 105 -2.74 -1.82 1.63
N THR A 106 -2.45 -0.80 2.43
CA THR A 106 -2.86 0.59 2.21
C THR A 106 -1.63 1.48 2.35
N PHE A 107 -1.69 2.68 1.78
CA PHE A 107 -0.52 3.52 1.55
C PHE A 107 -0.72 4.90 2.15
N GLY A 108 0.32 5.41 2.82
CA GLY A 108 0.37 6.78 3.33
C GLY A 108 0.95 7.75 2.31
N PHE A 109 0.95 9.04 2.66
CA PHE A 109 1.42 10.10 1.77
C PHE A 109 2.96 10.17 1.64
N ASP A 110 3.70 9.75 2.65
CA ASP A 110 5.17 9.90 2.71
C ASP A 110 5.90 8.59 2.42
N GLY A 111 5.42 7.84 1.43
CA GLY A 111 5.97 6.52 1.04
C GLY A 111 5.90 5.44 2.12
N GLN A 112 4.94 5.60 3.02
CA GLN A 112 4.61 4.63 4.05
C GLN A 112 3.64 3.59 3.48
N ALA A 113 3.74 2.36 3.96
CA ALA A 113 2.76 1.33 3.69
C ALA A 113 2.30 0.66 4.99
N PHE A 114 1.04 0.28 5.05
CA PHE A 114 0.47 -0.46 6.16
C PHE A 114 -0.03 -1.80 5.66
N LEU A 115 0.42 -2.87 6.30
CA LEU A 115 0.17 -4.26 5.91
C LEU A 115 -0.73 -4.92 6.93
N CYS A 116 -1.83 -5.50 6.48
CA CYS A 116 -2.67 -6.40 7.26
C CYS A 116 -2.40 -7.83 6.80
N LEU A 117 -1.76 -8.62 7.68
CA LEU A 117 -1.30 -9.98 7.41
C LEU A 117 -2.08 -10.99 8.26
N ARG A 118 -2.02 -12.26 7.88
CA ARG A 118 -2.63 -13.33 8.67
C ARG A 118 -1.84 -13.55 9.96
N HIS A 119 -2.42 -14.27 10.91
CA HIS A 119 -1.76 -14.48 12.19
C HIS A 119 -0.51 -15.36 12.04
N GLU A 120 -0.59 -16.34 11.14
CA GLU A 120 0.46 -17.31 10.81
C GLU A 120 1.56 -16.79 9.87
N ASP A 121 1.37 -15.63 9.25
CA ASP A 121 2.39 -15.06 8.36
C ASP A 121 3.59 -14.56 9.16
N GLU A 122 4.81 -14.75 8.66
CA GLU A 122 5.99 -14.16 9.29
C GLU A 122 5.94 -12.62 9.25
N PRO A 123 6.46 -11.93 10.28
CA PRO A 123 6.58 -10.47 10.24
C PRO A 123 7.44 -10.02 9.04
N PRO A 124 7.10 -8.91 8.38
CA PRO A 124 7.98 -8.35 7.37
C PRO A 124 9.30 -7.88 8.00
N ILE A 125 10.39 -8.03 7.26
CA ILE A 125 11.73 -7.62 7.71
C ILE A 125 12.29 -6.67 6.66
N SER A 126 12.80 -5.52 7.09
CA SER A 126 13.53 -4.62 6.21
C SER A 126 14.93 -5.17 5.94
N PRO A 127 15.38 -5.25 4.67
CA PRO A 127 16.75 -5.60 4.34
C PRO A 127 17.75 -4.47 4.66
N ASP A 128 17.28 -3.24 4.88
CA ASP A 128 18.10 -2.07 5.21
C ASP A 128 17.35 -1.17 6.21
N THR A 129 17.72 -1.29 7.49
CA THR A 129 17.09 -0.52 8.57
C THR A 129 17.50 0.94 8.62
N ASP A 130 18.53 1.35 7.88
CA ASP A 130 18.93 2.76 7.77
C ASP A 130 18.05 3.51 6.76
N LEU A 131 17.29 2.79 5.94
CA LEU A 131 16.34 3.33 4.97
C LEU A 131 14.89 3.09 5.34
N VAL A 132 14.56 1.88 5.83
CA VAL A 132 13.18 1.48 6.10
C VAL A 132 13.09 0.72 7.41
N VAL A 133 12.14 1.10 8.26
CA VAL A 133 11.79 0.37 9.49
C VAL A 133 10.43 -0.28 9.37
N VAL A 134 10.27 -1.41 10.04
CA VAL A 134 9.00 -2.13 10.16
C VAL A 134 8.59 -2.14 11.62
N GLU A 135 7.35 -1.77 11.90
CA GLU A 135 6.82 -1.65 13.25
C GLU A 135 5.48 -2.39 13.39
N ASP A 136 5.25 -3.04 14.53
CA ASP A 136 3.95 -3.61 14.86
C ASP A 136 2.97 -2.48 15.22
N ARG A 137 1.82 -2.44 14.52
CA ARG A 137 0.83 -1.36 14.60
C ARG A 137 -0.59 -1.95 14.76
N PRO A 138 -0.85 -2.75 15.81
CA PRO A 138 -2.11 -3.48 15.93
C PRO A 138 -3.32 -2.55 16.13
N GLY A 139 -3.10 -1.34 16.67
CA GLY A 139 -4.15 -0.33 16.86
C GLY A 139 -4.83 0.10 15.55
N LEU A 140 -4.14 0.01 14.41
CA LEU A 140 -4.72 0.34 13.09
C LEU A 140 -5.84 -0.62 12.65
N LEU A 141 -6.05 -1.75 13.34
CA LEU A 141 -7.22 -2.62 13.11
C LEU A 141 -8.47 -2.15 13.85
N THR A 142 -8.30 -1.42 14.95
CA THR A 142 -9.38 -1.11 15.89
C THR A 142 -9.68 0.38 15.99
N GLU A 143 -8.73 1.22 15.57
CA GLU A 143 -8.76 2.67 15.78
C GLU A 143 -8.80 3.45 14.45
N SER A 144 -8.78 2.78 13.29
CA SER A 144 -8.86 3.44 11.99
C SER A 144 -9.57 2.59 10.93
N ASP A 145 -10.04 3.28 9.88
CA ASP A 145 -10.72 2.68 8.72
C ASP A 145 -9.75 2.41 7.56
N TYR A 146 -8.44 2.43 7.85
CA TYR A 146 -7.36 2.39 6.84
C TYR A 146 -7.45 1.19 5.90
N PHE A 147 -7.90 0.04 6.41
CA PHE A 147 -8.04 -1.16 5.60
C PHE A 147 -9.39 -1.26 4.91
N ASP A 148 -10.40 -0.49 5.29
CA ASP A 148 -11.75 -0.56 4.70
C ASP A 148 -11.80 0.03 3.29
N GLY A 149 -10.69 0.61 2.83
CA GLY A 149 -10.62 1.31 1.55
C GLY A 149 -11.25 2.70 1.62
N TRP A 150 -11.33 3.26 2.83
CA TRP A 150 -11.78 4.62 3.07
C TRP A 150 -10.63 5.42 3.71
N LEU A 151 -10.05 6.34 2.95
CA LEU A 151 -9.12 7.35 3.49
C LEU A 151 -9.92 8.66 3.57
N GLY A 152 -10.75 8.78 4.61
CA GLY A 152 -11.36 10.06 4.92
C GLY A 152 -10.26 11.08 5.22
N GLN A 153 -10.22 12.19 4.49
CA GLN A 153 -9.42 13.34 4.91
C GLN A 153 -10.11 13.93 6.15
N HIS A 154 -9.52 13.71 7.32
CA HIS A 154 -9.80 14.52 8.50
C HIS A 154 -8.97 15.81 8.47
#